data_AF-A0A4Y2UC04-F1
#
_entry.id   AF-A0A4Y2UC04-F1
#
_cell.length_a   1.000
_cell.length_b   1.000
_cell.length_c   1.000
_cell.angle_alpha   90.00
_cell.angle_beta   90.00
_cell.angle_gamma   90.00
#
_symmetry.space_group_name_H-M   'P 1'
#
loop_
_entity.id
_entity.type
_entity.pdbx_description
1 polymer ?
#
loop_
_entity_poly.entity_id
_entity_poly.type
_entity_poly.pdbx_seq_one_letter_code
_entity_poly.pdbx_strand_id
1 'polypeptide(L)'
;MIDLIRAFDAKLLFFRSDIITRNYKYFPNLKKNINDLDMHGKPVEETVTEDFISVTDSSINEFSARFSQFKELSETLKFIMYPDVTSFDKLNFPQFDWLEIEEFEMQLIDSQSSSTWTQKLIY
;
A
#
# COMPACT_ATOMS: atom_id res chain seq x y z
N MET A 1 -4.76 7.63 1.45
CA MET A 1 -3.60 6.70 1.46
C MET A 1 -4.04 5.26 1.25
N ILE A 2 -4.89 4.67 2.11
CA ILE A 2 -5.34 3.27 1.97
C ILE A 2 -6.00 2.97 0.61
N ASP A 3 -6.82 3.89 0.07
CA ASP A 3 -7.47 3.65 -1.22
C ASP A 3 -6.48 3.64 -2.39
N LEU A 4 -5.40 4.42 -2.31
CA LEU A 4 -4.31 4.37 -3.29
C LEU A 4 -3.60 3.02 -3.25
N ILE A 5 -3.38 2.49 -2.05
CA ILE A 5 -2.72 1.20 -1.84
C ILE A 5 -3.64 0.05 -2.31
N ARG A 6 -4.96 0.11 -2.04
CA ARG A 6 -5.95 -0.83 -2.60
C ARG A 6 -5.99 -0.78 -4.13
N ALA A 7 -5.94 0.42 -4.71
CA ALA A 7 -5.92 0.57 -6.16
C ALA A 7 -4.64 -0.01 -6.78
N PHE A 8 -3.50 0.13 -6.09
CA PHE A 8 -2.24 -0.48 -6.49
C PHE A 8 -2.29 -2.02 -6.44
N ASP A 9 -2.83 -2.57 -5.34
CA ASP A 9 -3.05 -4.02 -5.16
C ASP A 9 -3.88 -4.61 -6.32
N ALA A 10 -5.00 -3.96 -6.66
CA ALA A 10 -5.83 -4.37 -7.79
C ALA A 10 -5.09 -4.28 -9.13
N LYS A 11 -4.29 -3.23 -9.36
CA LYS A 11 -3.50 -3.07 -10.59
C LYS A 11 -2.45 -4.17 -10.75
N LEU A 12 -1.84 -4.65 -9.65
CA LEU A 12 -0.90 -5.78 -9.71
C LEU A 12 -1.60 -7.07 -10.13
N LEU A 13 -2.81 -7.33 -9.64
CA LEU A 13 -3.60 -8.49 -10.06
C LEU A 13 -3.98 -8.43 -11.54
N PHE A 14 -4.38 -7.25 -12.04
CA PHE A 14 -4.63 -7.06 -13.47
C PHE A 14 -3.37 -7.26 -14.31
N PHE A 15 -2.23 -6.74 -13.84
CA PHE A 15 -0.94 -6.90 -14.52
C PHE A 15 -0.54 -8.38 -14.63
N ARG A 16 -0.64 -9.13 -13.53
CA ARG A 16 -0.41 -10.58 -13.51
C ARG A 16 -1.28 -11.31 -14.54
N SER A 17 -2.57 -11.01 -14.57
CA SER A 17 -3.50 -11.62 -15.53
C SER A 17 -3.15 -11.28 -16.98
N ASP A 18 -2.74 -10.05 -17.25
CA ASP A 18 -2.33 -9.60 -18.59
C ASP A 18 -1.04 -10.29 -19.06
N ILE A 19 -0.08 -10.58 -18.17
CA ILE A 19 1.14 -11.34 -18.49
C ILE A 19 0.79 -12.78 -18.87
N ILE A 20 -0.03 -13.46 -18.07
CA ILE A 20 -0.43 -14.86 -18.30
C ILE A 20 -1.21 -15.00 -19.61
N THR A 21 -2.14 -14.08 -19.86
CA THR A 21 -2.98 -14.11 -21.06
C THR A 21 -2.32 -13.48 -22.29
N ARG A 22 -1.19 -12.79 -22.09
CA ARG A 22 -0.50 -11.96 -23.10
C ARG A 22 -1.41 -10.92 -23.79
N ASN A 23 -2.53 -10.55 -23.18
CA ASN A 23 -3.50 -9.63 -23.79
C ASN A 23 -3.10 -8.17 -23.62
N TYR A 24 -2.47 -7.84 -22.48
CA TYR A 24 -2.02 -6.49 -22.11
C TYR A 24 -3.09 -5.42 -22.34
N LYS A 25 -4.34 -5.74 -21.99
CA LYS A 25 -5.50 -4.88 -22.27
C LYS A 25 -5.38 -3.52 -21.58
N TYR A 26 -4.80 -3.50 -20.38
CA TYR A 26 -4.68 -2.29 -19.57
C TYR A 26 -3.30 -1.64 -19.66
N PHE A 27 -2.37 -2.23 -20.43
CA PHE A 27 -0.99 -1.78 -20.57
C PHE A 27 -0.62 -1.58 -22.05
N PRO A 28 -1.21 -0.60 -22.75
CA PRO A 28 -1.07 -0.43 -24.20
C PRO A 28 0.37 -0.16 -24.65
N ASN A 29 1.14 0.58 -23.84
CA ASN A 29 2.56 0.84 -24.13
C ASN A 29 3.41 -0.42 -24.03
N LEU A 30 3.09 -1.31 -23.08
CA LEU A 30 3.77 -2.60 -22.94
C LEU A 30 3.40 -3.52 -24.10
N LYS A 31 2.12 -3.58 -24.46
CA LYS A 31 1.62 -4.30 -25.62
C LYS A 31 2.34 -3.91 -26.91
N LYS A 32 2.53 -2.61 -27.13
CA LYS A 32 3.26 -2.08 -28.29
C LYS A 32 4.71 -2.58 -28.32
N ASN A 33 5.44 -2.45 -27.21
CA ASN A 33 6.83 -2.90 -27.13
C ASN A 33 6.98 -4.41 -27.38
N ILE A 34 6.08 -5.23 -26.84
CA ILE A 34 6.12 -6.69 -27.05
C ILE A 34 5.87 -7.03 -28.52
N ASN A 35 4.86 -6.41 -29.14
CA ASN A 35 4.61 -6.60 -30.57
C ASN A 35 5.81 -6.17 -31.44
N ASP A 36 6.45 -5.05 -31.09
CA ASP A 36 7.64 -4.57 -31.81
C ASP A 36 8.81 -5.58 -31.68
N LEU A 37 9.02 -6.17 -30.50
CA LEU A 37 10.05 -7.20 -30.29
C LEU A 37 9.78 -8.49 -31.08
N ASP A 38 8.51 -8.93 -31.14
CA ASP A 38 8.10 -10.09 -31.94
C ASP A 38 8.31 -9.84 -33.44
N MET A 39 8.02 -8.64 -33.94
CA MET A 39 8.27 -8.26 -35.34
C MET A 39 9.76 -8.25 -35.69
N HIS A 40 10.64 -7.98 -34.72
CA HIS A 40 12.09 -8.02 -34.91
C HIS A 40 12.69 -9.43 -34.80
N GLY A 41 11.85 -10.47 -34.68
CA GLY A 41 12.30 -11.87 -34.69
C GLY A 41 13.10 -12.27 -33.45
N LYS A 42 12.96 -11.53 -32.34
CA LYS A 42 13.47 -11.92 -31.03
C LYS A 42 12.32 -12.56 -30.24
N PRO A 43 12.07 -13.88 -30.36
CA PRO A 43 11.07 -14.51 -29.55
C PRO A 43 11.42 -14.29 -28.08
N VAL A 44 10.46 -13.78 -27.30
CA VAL A 44 10.59 -13.75 -25.85
C VAL A 44 10.66 -15.20 -25.38
N GLU A 45 11.79 -15.58 -24.77
CA GLU A 45 11.97 -16.93 -24.23
C GLU A 45 10.87 -17.23 -23.21
N GLU A 46 10.22 -18.39 -23.32
CA GLU A 46 9.16 -18.82 -22.40
C GLU A 46 9.65 -18.86 -20.95
N THR A 47 10.90 -19.25 -20.73
CA THR A 47 11.57 -19.28 -19.42
C THR A 47 11.66 -17.89 -18.78
N VAL A 48 11.98 -16.85 -19.54
CA VAL A 48 12.02 -15.46 -19.06
C VAL A 48 10.63 -14.99 -18.65
N THR A 49 9.59 -15.46 -19.34
CA THR A 49 8.20 -15.15 -19.00
C THR A 49 7.78 -15.84 -17.70
N GLU A 50 8.14 -17.10 -17.50
CA GLU A 50 7.85 -17.86 -16.28
C GLU A 50 8.56 -17.30 -15.05
N ASP A 51 9.85 -16.96 -15.16
CA ASP A 51 10.61 -16.34 -14.07
C ASP A 51 9.99 -15.00 -13.67
N PHE A 52 9.59 -14.18 -14.64
CA PHE A 52 8.95 -12.90 -14.38
C PHE A 52 7.57 -13.06 -13.71
N ILE A 53 6.78 -14.06 -14.12
CA ILE A 53 5.51 -14.40 -13.46
C ILE A 53 5.77 -14.82 -12.01
N SER A 54 6.76 -15.69 -11.77
CA SER A 54 7.11 -16.16 -10.43
C SER A 54 7.52 -15.02 -9.50
N VAL A 55 8.39 -14.12 -9.97
CA VAL A 55 8.78 -12.91 -9.21
C VAL A 55 7.59 -12.01 -8.94
N THR A 56 6.71 -11.82 -9.93
CA THR A 56 5.48 -11.02 -9.79
C THR A 56 4.55 -11.62 -8.75
N ASP A 57 4.35 -12.93 -8.76
CA ASP A 57 3.49 -13.65 -7.82
C ASP A 57 4.01 -13.56 -6.39
N SER A 58 5.32 -13.75 -6.20
CA SER A 58 5.98 -13.57 -4.91
C SER A 58 5.80 -12.14 -4.39
N SER A 59 6.01 -11.14 -5.26
CA SER A 59 5.86 -9.72 -4.92
C SER A 59 4.43 -9.37 -4.52
N ILE A 60 3.43 -9.91 -5.25
CA ILE A 60 2.01 -9.72 -4.94
C ILE A 60 1.67 -10.32 -3.58
N ASN A 61 2.14 -11.55 -3.31
CA ASN A 61 1.87 -12.24 -2.06
C ASN A 61 2.49 -11.50 -0.87
N GLU A 62 3.75 -11.10 -0.96
CA GLU A 62 4.43 -10.36 0.09
C GLU A 62 3.77 -9.00 0.34
N PHE A 63 3.48 -8.25 -0.73
CA PHE A 63 2.79 -6.97 -0.63
C PHE A 63 1.41 -7.11 0.01
N SER A 64 0.63 -8.11 -0.42
CA SER A 64 -0.73 -8.37 0.09
C SER A 64 -0.70 -8.73 1.58
N ALA A 65 0.25 -9.55 2.00
CA ALA A 65 0.44 -9.92 3.40
C ALA A 65 0.79 -8.70 4.26
N ARG A 66 1.78 -7.90 3.83
CA ARG A 66 2.18 -6.68 4.54
C ARG A 66 1.08 -5.63 4.56
N PHE A 67 0.36 -5.46 3.46
CA PHE A 67 -0.74 -4.50 3.40
C PHE A 67 -1.91 -4.93 4.28
N SER A 68 -2.17 -6.23 4.42
CA SER A 68 -3.20 -6.73 5.33
C SER A 68 -2.86 -6.42 6.79
N GLN A 69 -1.60 -6.63 7.19
CA GLN A 69 -1.10 -6.18 8.50
C GLN A 69 -1.27 -4.66 8.67
N PHE A 70 -0.95 -3.88 7.64
CA PHE A 70 -1.08 -2.42 7.69
C PHE A 70 -2.54 -1.93 7.79
N LYS A 71 -3.51 -2.66 7.23
CA LYS A 71 -4.94 -2.35 7.36
C LYS A 71 -5.42 -2.48 8.81
N GLU A 72 -4.92 -3.48 9.54
CA GLU A 72 -5.22 -3.67 10.96
C GLU A 72 -4.71 -2.48 11.80
N LEU A 73 -3.66 -1.80 11.34
CA LEU A 73 -3.09 -0.59 11.95
C LEU A 73 -3.74 0.71 11.48
N SER A 74 -4.81 0.66 10.68
CA SER A 74 -5.33 1.83 9.98
C SER A 74 -5.76 2.98 10.91
N GLU A 75 -6.36 2.69 12.06
CA GLU A 75 -6.74 3.72 13.05
C GLU A 75 -5.51 4.30 13.76
N THR A 76 -4.53 3.47 14.14
CA THR A 76 -3.23 3.92 14.67
C THR A 76 -2.53 4.86 13.71
N LEU A 77 -2.50 4.53 12.42
CA LEU A 77 -1.85 5.35 11.40
C LEU A 77 -2.57 6.67 11.17
N LYS A 78 -3.91 6.68 11.23
CA LYS A 78 -4.70 7.93 11.20
C LYS A 78 -4.38 8.80 12.40
N PHE A 79 -4.28 8.21 13.59
CA PHE A 79 -3.87 8.92 14.80
C PHE A 79 -2.47 9.52 14.66
N ILE A 80 -1.48 8.77 14.17
CA ILE A 80 -0.11 9.29 13.95
C ILE A 80 -0.11 10.47 12.96
N MET A 81 -0.92 10.40 11.89
CA MET A 81 -0.96 11.47 10.88
C MET A 81 -1.80 12.67 11.31
N TYR A 82 -2.85 12.45 12.10
CA TYR A 82 -3.81 13.47 12.52
C TYR A 82 -4.22 13.23 13.99
N PRO A 83 -3.30 13.46 14.94
CA PRO A 83 -3.51 13.17 16.36
C PRO A 83 -4.56 14.10 16.99
N ASP A 84 -4.86 15.22 16.35
CA ASP A 84 -5.79 16.27 16.77
C ASP A 84 -7.26 15.98 16.44
N VAL A 85 -7.53 15.18 15.40
CA VAL A 85 -8.90 14.87 14.95
C VAL A 85 -9.30 13.41 15.16
N THR A 86 -8.36 12.55 15.57
CA THR A 86 -8.62 11.13 15.77
C THR A 86 -9.10 10.87 17.20
N SER A 87 -10.26 10.22 17.32
CA SER A 87 -10.93 9.96 18.61
C SER A 87 -10.32 8.75 19.30
N PHE A 88 -9.99 8.88 20.60
CA PHE A 88 -9.30 7.86 21.38
C PHE A 88 -10.09 6.56 21.58
N ASP A 89 -11.40 6.67 21.76
CA ASP A 89 -12.36 5.56 21.86
C ASP A 89 -12.38 4.64 20.62
N LYS A 90 -11.80 5.09 19.50
CA LYS A 90 -11.69 4.31 18.26
C LYS A 90 -10.34 3.65 18.07
N LEU A 91 -9.38 3.94 18.93
CA LEU A 91 -8.03 3.39 18.83
C LEU A 91 -7.99 2.03 19.51
N ASN A 92 -7.97 0.97 18.69
CA ASN A 92 -7.74 -0.37 19.19
C ASN A 92 -6.22 -0.60 19.27
N PHE A 93 -5.68 -0.50 20.48
CA PHE A 93 -4.23 -0.49 20.75
C PHE A 93 -3.64 -1.73 21.44
N PRO A 94 -3.99 -3.00 21.10
CA PRO A 94 -3.30 -4.15 21.70
C PRO A 94 -1.76 -4.11 21.53
N GLN A 95 -1.27 -3.39 20.52
CA GLN A 95 0.16 -3.23 20.23
C GLN A 95 0.85 -2.12 21.05
N PHE A 96 0.06 -1.26 21.71
CA PHE A 96 0.54 -0.18 22.58
C PHE A 96 0.07 -0.38 24.03
N ASP A 97 -0.27 -1.62 24.41
CA ASP A 97 -0.53 -1.99 25.81
C ASP A 97 0.65 -1.62 26.74
N TRP A 98 1.86 -1.53 26.18
CA TRP A 98 3.07 -1.08 26.89
C TRP A 98 3.12 0.43 27.17
N LEU A 99 2.21 1.22 26.59
CA LEU A 99 2.26 2.68 26.59
C LEU A 99 1.45 3.32 27.73
N GLU A 100 0.93 2.52 28.67
CA GLU A 100 0.11 2.98 29.81
C GLU A 100 -0.92 4.03 29.39
N ILE A 101 -1.91 3.59 28.60
CA ILE A 101 -2.82 4.41 27.77
C ILE A 101 -3.43 5.63 28.50
N GLU A 102 -3.70 5.54 29.82
CA GLU A 102 -4.20 6.68 30.62
C GLU A 102 -3.21 7.85 30.68
N GLU A 103 -1.92 7.58 30.80
CA GLU A 103 -0.88 8.63 30.82
C GLU A 103 -0.73 9.26 29.43
N PHE A 104 -0.82 8.44 28.39
CA PHE A 104 -0.78 8.90 27.00
C PHE A 104 -2.00 9.75 26.62
N GLU A 105 -3.20 9.36 27.06
CA GLU A 105 -4.43 10.16 26.88
C GLU A 105 -4.28 11.55 27.49
N MET A 106 -3.77 11.67 28.72
CA MET A 106 -3.51 12.96 29.36
C MET A 106 -2.48 13.80 28.59
N GLN A 107 -1.35 13.20 28.17
CA GLN A 107 -0.32 13.90 27.38
C GLN A 107 -0.85 14.42 26.03
N LEU A 108 -1.82 13.73 25.45
CA LEU A 108 -2.45 14.13 24.19
C LEU A 108 -3.51 15.20 24.35
N ILE A 109 -4.31 15.16 25.41
CA ILE A 109 -5.21 16.28 25.76
C ILE A 109 -4.38 17.56 25.97
N ASP A 110 -3.26 17.45 26.67
CA ASP A 110 -2.30 18.55 26.86
C ASP A 110 -1.67 19.00 25.53
N SER A 111 -1.38 18.05 24.63
CA SER A 111 -0.83 18.37 23.30
C SER A 111 -1.85 19.01 22.36
N GLN A 112 -3.11 18.58 22.38
CA GLN A 112 -4.20 19.15 21.57
C GLN A 112 -4.63 20.54 22.07
N SER A 113 -4.55 20.78 23.37
CA SER A 113 -4.81 22.10 23.98
C SER A 113 -3.66 23.09 23.77
N SER A 114 -2.48 22.60 23.38
CA SER A 114 -1.32 23.42 23.01
C SER A 114 -1.48 24.06 21.63
N SER A 115 -1.32 25.38 21.57
CA SER A 115 -1.35 26.16 20.33
C SER A 115 -0.23 25.80 19.34
N THR A 116 0.82 25.13 19.82
CA THR A 116 1.99 24.73 19.03
C THR A 116 1.68 23.54 18.12
N TRP A 117 0.73 22.69 18.49
CA TRP A 117 0.29 21.53 17.70
C TRP A 117 -0.85 21.86 16.72
N THR A 118 -1.72 22.79 17.10
CA THR A 118 -2.85 23.25 16.26
C THR A 118 -2.41 24.18 15.13
N GLN A 119 -1.20 24.74 15.19
CA GLN A 119 -0.57 25.34 14.03
C GLN A 119 -0.14 24.23 13.07
N LYS A 120 -1.06 23.85 12.18
CA LYS A 120 -0.77 23.10 10.95
C LYS A 120 0.59 23.55 10.42
N LEU A 121 1.52 22.62 10.25
CA LEU A 121 2.72 22.85 9.45
C LEU A 121 2.25 23.22 8.04
N ILE A 122 2.09 24.51 7.79
CA ILE A 122 1.87 25.08 6.46
C ILE A 122 3.23 24.96 5.78
N TYR A 123 3.37 23.96 4.91
CA TYR A 123 4.41 23.93 3.90
C TYR A 123 4.10 24.94 2.79
#